data_AF-A0A7C2VIN3-F1
#
_entry.id   AF-A0A7C2VIN3-F1
#
_cell.length_a   1.000
_cell.length_b   1.000
_cell.length_c   1.000
_cell.angle_alpha   90.00
_cell.angle_beta   90.00
_cell.angle_gamma   90.00
#
_symmetry.space_group_name_H-M   'P 1'
#
loop_
_entity.id
_entity.type
_entity.pdbx_description
1 polymer ?
#
loop_
_entity_poly.entity_id
_entity_poly.type
_entity_poly.pdbx_seq_one_letter_code
_entity_poly.pdbx_strand_id
1 'polypeptide(L)'
;MLTLVRMELLKLRKRRMTWIMLGILVGIRLAGTVFSVFWSGRAGVQPEIRDRIIASATLPSIIPETLTFIAGLGAFLLAILTAASIGSEYSWGTLRAIIGSGVPRG
;
A
#
# COMPACT_ATOMS: atom_id res chain seq x y z
N MET A 1 -5.53 26.19 -6.33
CA MET A 1 -4.59 25.04 -6.32
C MET A 1 -4.84 24.08 -5.15
N LEU A 2 -4.79 24.51 -3.89
CA LEU A 2 -5.07 23.65 -2.72
C LEU A 2 -6.46 22.98 -2.70
N THR A 3 -7.50 23.67 -3.17
CA THR A 3 -8.86 23.14 -3.30
C THR A 3 -8.98 22.02 -4.34
N LEU A 4 -8.16 22.06 -5.39
CA LEU A 4 -8.13 21.07 -6.47
C LEU A 4 -7.46 19.78 -5.98
N VAL A 5 -6.30 19.90 -5.34
CA VAL A 5 -5.60 18.79 -4.68
C VAL A 5 -6.46 18.14 -3.60
N ARG A 6 -7.18 18.95 -2.79
CA ARG A 6 -8.11 18.44 -1.77
C ARG A 6 -9.26 17.63 -2.38
N MET A 7 -9.80 18.06 -3.52
CA MET A 7 -10.85 17.31 -4.22
C MET A 7 -10.34 15.98 -4.78
N GLU A 8 -9.14 15.94 -5.34
CA GLU A 8 -8.52 14.70 -5.83
C GLU A 8 -8.21 13.72 -4.69
N LEU A 9 -7.68 14.21 -3.56
CA LEU A 9 -7.47 13.40 -2.35
C LEU A 9 -8.78 12.82 -1.80
N LEU A 10 -9.87 13.57 -1.81
CA LEU A 10 -11.18 13.07 -1.38
C LEU A 10 -11.73 12.00 -2.34
N LYS A 11 -11.48 12.13 -3.64
CA LYS A 11 -11.83 11.09 -4.63
C LYS A 11 -11.03 9.82 -4.38
N LEU A 12 -9.71 9.93 -4.18
CA LEU A 12 -8.83 8.81 -3.86
C LEU A 12 -9.25 8.12 -2.56
N ARG A 13 -9.55 8.88 -1.49
CA ARG A 13 -10.01 8.33 -0.21
C ARG A 13 -11.34 7.59 -0.30
N LYS A 14 -12.24 8.00 -1.21
CA LYS A 14 -13.56 7.37 -1.38
C LYS A 14 -13.53 6.19 -2.36
N ARG A 15 -12.47 6.06 -3.17
CA ARG A 15 -12.35 4.99 -4.17
C ARG A 15 -12.02 3.68 -3.47
N ARG A 16 -12.89 2.67 -3.63
CA ARG A 16 -12.70 1.32 -3.06
C ARG A 16 -11.35 0.70 -3.43
N MET A 17 -10.84 1.00 -4.62
CA MET A 17 -9.54 0.51 -5.11
C MET A 17 -8.38 0.89 -4.17
N THR A 18 -8.33 2.13 -3.69
CA THR A 18 -7.25 2.59 -2.79
C THR A 18 -7.30 1.85 -1.46
N TRP A 19 -8.50 1.59 -0.93
CA TRP A 19 -8.69 0.77 0.27
C TRP A 19 -8.33 -0.70 0.07
N ILE A 20 -8.64 -1.28 -1.08
CA ILE A 20 -8.24 -2.65 -1.41
C ILE A 20 -6.72 -2.75 -1.45
N MET A 21 -6.03 -1.82 -2.11
CA MET A 21 -4.57 -1.83 -2.18
C MET A 21 -3.91 -1.62 -0.81
N LEU A 22 -4.46 -0.71 0.00
CA LEU A 22 -3.99 -0.50 1.37
C LEU A 22 -4.25 -1.75 2.23
N GLY A 23 -5.43 -2.37 2.10
CA GLY A 23 -5.78 -3.62 2.76
C GLY A 23 -4.86 -4.77 2.37
N ILE A 24 -4.46 -4.87 1.10
CA ILE A 24 -3.48 -5.84 0.62
C ILE A 24 -2.11 -5.59 1.26
N LEU A 25 -1.63 -4.35 1.28
CA LEU A 25 -0.34 -4.01 1.89
C LEU A 25 -0.28 -4.39 3.37
N VAL A 26 -1.30 -3.98 4.14
CA VAL A 26 -1.41 -4.31 5.57
C VAL A 26 -1.60 -5.81 5.77
N GLY A 27 -2.47 -6.42 4.97
CA GLY A 27 -2.80 -7.85 5.04
C GLY A 27 -1.57 -8.73 4.80
N ILE A 28 -0.78 -8.45 3.76
CA ILE A 28 0.45 -9.19 3.47
C ILE A 28 1.45 -9.05 4.61
N ARG A 29 1.66 -7.82 5.12
CA ARG A 29 2.61 -7.61 6.22
C ARG A 29 2.19 -8.36 7.48
N LEU A 30 0.92 -8.28 7.84
CA LEU A 30 0.38 -8.87 9.06
C LEU A 30 0.33 -10.40 8.96
N ALA A 31 -0.09 -10.93 7.81
CA ALA A 31 -0.03 -12.36 7.51
C ALA A 31 1.41 -12.89 7.57
N GLY A 32 2.38 -12.15 7.01
CA GLY A 32 3.79 -12.52 7.07
C GLY A 32 4.33 -12.63 8.49
N THR A 33 4.00 -11.65 9.37
CA THR A 33 4.41 -11.69 10.78
C THR A 33 3.77 -12.86 11.52
N VAL A 34 2.44 -13.03 11.41
CA VAL A 34 1.71 -14.10 12.09
C VAL A 34 2.19 -15.47 11.61
N PHE A 35 2.38 -15.62 10.30
CA PHE A 35 2.91 -16.84 9.70
C PHE A 35 4.30 -17.18 10.22
N SER A 36 5.21 -16.20 10.28
CA SER A 36 6.57 -16.40 10.81
C SER A 36 6.57 -16.89 12.26
N VAL A 37 5.79 -16.24 13.13
CA VAL A 37 5.68 -16.65 14.55
C VAL A 37 5.04 -18.03 14.68
N PHE A 38 3.94 -18.27 13.97
CA PHE A 38 3.22 -19.54 14.02
C PHE A 38 4.08 -20.71 13.51
N TRP A 39 4.79 -20.51 12.40
CA TRP A 39 5.65 -21.53 11.82
C TRP A 39 6.86 -21.83 12.72
N SER A 40 7.45 -20.79 13.34
CA SER A 40 8.58 -20.97 14.28
C SER A 40 8.24 -21.88 15.46
N GLY A 41 6.98 -21.87 15.93
CA GLY A 41 6.51 -22.73 17.01
C GLY A 41 6.25 -24.18 16.59
N ARG A 42 5.94 -24.44 15.31
CA ARG A 42 5.67 -25.79 14.79
C ARG A 42 6.89 -26.49 14.19
N ALA A 43 7.82 -25.73 13.62
CA ALA A 43 8.94 -26.29 12.88
C ALA A 43 10.10 -26.83 13.77
N GLY A 44 9.91 -26.92 15.10
CA GLY A 44 10.95 -27.41 16.00
C GLY A 44 12.22 -26.55 15.98
N VAL A 45 12.07 -25.26 15.69
CA VAL A 45 13.18 -24.30 15.61
C VAL A 45 13.88 -24.22 16.96
N GLN A 46 15.22 -24.13 16.95
CA GLN A 46 16.01 -23.96 18.17
C GLN A 46 15.43 -22.81 19.02
N PRO A 47 15.33 -22.99 20.36
CA PRO A 47 14.67 -22.04 21.25
C PRO A 47 15.26 -20.63 21.13
N GLU A 48 16.57 -20.51 20.94
CA GLU A 48 17.26 -19.23 20.73
C GLU A 48 16.79 -18.47 19.48
N ILE A 49 16.51 -19.19 18.39
CA ILE A 49 16.06 -18.59 17.13
C ILE A 49 14.57 -18.22 17.24
N ARG A 50 13.78 -19.07 17.91
CA ARG A 50 12.36 -18.81 18.18
C ARG A 50 12.17 -17.54 19.01
N ASP A 51 12.96 -17.37 20.07
CA ASP A 51 12.88 -16.20 20.94
C ASP A 51 13.27 -14.91 20.20
N ARG A 52 14.23 -14.99 19.27
CA ARG A 52 14.57 -13.86 18.37
C ARG A 52 13.42 -13.51 17.42
N ILE A 53 12.73 -14.50 16.85
CA ILE A 53 11.57 -14.27 15.96
C ILE A 53 10.41 -13.64 16.74
N ILE A 54 10.15 -14.09 17.96
CA ILE A 54 9.11 -13.50 18.81
C ILE A 54 9.50 -12.08 19.20
N ALA A 55 10.77 -11.85 19.59
CA ALA A 55 11.26 -10.52 19.92
C ALA A 55 11.17 -9.56 18.72
N SER A 56 11.50 -10.01 17.51
CA SER A 56 11.37 -9.18 16.30
C SER A 56 9.91 -8.91 15.92
N ALA A 57 8.99 -9.81 16.27
CA ALA A 57 7.55 -9.62 16.07
C ALA A 57 6.90 -8.69 17.12
N THR A 58 7.59 -8.35 18.22
CA THR A 58 7.08 -7.45 19.26
C THR A 58 7.45 -5.98 19.01
N LEU A 59 6.66 -5.07 19.59
CA LEU A 59 7.01 -3.66 19.65
C LEU A 59 8.11 -3.44 20.72
N PRO A 60 9.14 -2.60 20.46
CA PRO A 60 9.32 -1.69 19.33
C PRO A 60 10.10 -2.26 18.13
N SER A 61 10.64 -3.48 18.24
CA SER A 61 11.51 -4.09 17.22
C SER A 61 10.87 -4.22 15.83
N ILE A 62 9.55 -4.38 15.77
CA ILE A 62 8.83 -4.56 14.50
C ILE A 62 8.67 -3.27 13.69
N ILE A 63 8.88 -2.09 14.29
CA ILE A 63 8.64 -0.79 13.66
C ILE A 63 9.58 -0.55 12.46
N PRO A 64 10.91 -0.69 12.60
CA PRO A 64 11.85 -0.42 11.49
C PRO A 64 11.67 -1.39 10.32
N GLU A 65 11.43 -2.68 10.59
CA GLU A 65 11.13 -3.66 9.54
C GLU A 65 9.84 -3.33 8.80
N THR A 66 8.80 -2.93 9.54
CA THR A 66 7.50 -2.59 8.94
C THR A 66 7.61 -1.34 8.08
N LEU A 67 8.35 -0.32 8.53
CA LEU A 67 8.61 0.87 7.72
C LEU A 67 9.40 0.55 6.46
N THR A 68 10.42 -0.31 6.56
CA THR A 68 11.20 -0.76 5.38
C THR A 68 10.32 -1.53 4.40
N PHE A 69 9.45 -2.41 4.90
CA PHE A 69 8.49 -3.14 4.08
C PHE A 69 7.48 -2.21 3.38
N ILE A 70 6.95 -1.23 4.10
CA ILE A 70 6.03 -0.23 3.55
C ILE A 70 6.76 0.63 2.50
N ALA A 71 8.01 1.04 2.75
CA ALA A 71 8.79 1.81 1.80
C ALA A 71 9.03 1.04 0.50
N GLY A 72 9.39 -0.24 0.58
CA GLY A 72 9.56 -1.10 -0.59
C GLY A 72 8.24 -1.36 -1.30
N LEU A 73 7.33 -2.09 -0.66
CA LEU A 73 6.11 -2.59 -1.30
C LEU A 73 5.08 -1.47 -1.55
N GLY A 74 5.02 -0.48 -0.66
CA GLY A 74 4.16 0.69 -0.80
C GLY A 74 4.54 1.57 -1.98
N ALA A 75 5.83 1.73 -2.29
CA ALA A 75 6.26 2.46 -3.49
C ALA A 75 5.76 1.78 -4.77
N PHE A 76 5.86 0.44 -4.84
CA PHE A 76 5.31 -0.33 -5.96
C PHE A 76 3.78 -0.20 -6.08
N LEU A 77 3.06 -0.32 -4.97
CA LEU A 77 1.61 -0.14 -4.97
C LEU A 77 1.20 1.28 -5.36
N LEU A 78 1.95 2.30 -4.95
CA LEU A 78 1.71 3.68 -5.38
C LEU A 78 1.92 3.84 -6.89
N ALA A 79 2.95 3.22 -7.46
CA ALA A 79 3.16 3.23 -8.91
C ALA A 79 1.98 2.58 -9.64
N ILE A 80 1.50 1.42 -9.16
CA ILE A 80 0.32 0.73 -9.72
C ILE A 80 -0.94 1.59 -9.58
N LEU A 81 -1.16 2.21 -8.42
CA LEU A 81 -2.32 3.07 -8.18
C LEU A 81 -2.30 4.28 -9.12
N THR A 82 -1.12 4.86 -9.34
CA THR A 82 -0.91 5.99 -10.26
C THR A 82 -1.23 5.56 -11.70
N ALA A 83 -0.64 4.45 -12.16
CA ALA A 83 -0.89 3.91 -13.49
C ALA A 83 -2.37 3.55 -13.70
N ALA A 84 -3.02 2.92 -12.73
CA ALA A 84 -4.43 2.56 -12.80
C ALA A 84 -5.37 3.77 -12.74
N SER A 85 -4.99 4.82 -12.02
CA SER A 85 -5.76 6.07 -11.98
C SER A 85 -5.75 6.74 -13.36
N ILE A 86 -4.55 6.88 -13.96
CA ILE A 86 -4.39 7.42 -15.32
C ILE A 86 -5.12 6.54 -16.35
N GLY A 87 -4.94 5.22 -16.29
CA GLY A 87 -5.58 4.28 -17.22
C GLY A 87 -7.11 4.28 -17.11
N SER A 88 -7.66 4.44 -15.91
CA SER A 88 -9.11 4.50 -15.72
C SER A 88 -9.73 5.77 -16.32
N GLU A 89 -9.02 6.90 -16.28
CA GLU A 89 -9.45 8.13 -16.95
C GLU A 89 -9.32 8.04 -18.47
N TYR A 90 -8.34 7.29 -18.98
CA TYR A 90 -8.20 7.03 -20.41
C TYR A 90 -9.31 6.10 -20.92
N SER A 91 -9.66 5.06 -20.15
CA SER A 91 -10.74 4.11 -20.45
C SER A 91 -12.13 4.77 -20.48
N TRP A 92 -12.38 5.76 -19.62
CA TRP A 92 -13.67 6.46 -19.55
C TRP A 92 -13.82 7.60 -20.58
N GLY A 93 -12.80 7.87 -21.40
CA GLY A 93 -12.87 8.88 -22.45
C GLY A 93 -12.83 10.34 -21.95
N THR A 94 -12.77 10.59 -20.64
CA THR A 94 -12.62 11.92 -20.06
C THR A 94 -11.30 12.56 -20.47
N LEU A 95 -10.23 11.77 -20.58
CA LEU A 95 -8.94 12.23 -21.09
C LEU A 95 -9.04 12.73 -22.55
N ARG A 96 -9.83 12.07 -23.41
CA ARG A 96 -10.09 12.54 -24.78
C ARG A 96 -10.92 13.83 -24.79
N ALA A 97 -11.93 13.93 -23.92
CA ALA A 97 -12.74 15.14 -23.80
C ALA A 97 -11.91 16.34 -23.32
N ILE A 98 -10.97 16.14 -22.39
CA ILE A 98 -10.11 17.20 -21.86
C ILE A 98 -9.04 17.62 -22.89
N ILE A 99 -8.40 16.67 -23.55
CA ILE A 99 -7.37 16.97 -24.58
C ILE A 99 -8.02 17.63 -25.81
N GLY A 100 -9.20 17.17 -26.22
CA GLY A 100 -9.92 17.71 -27.37
C GLY A 100 -10.61 19.05 -27.11
N SER A 101 -10.92 19.40 -25.86
CA SER A 101 -11.61 20.66 -25.53
C SER A 101 -10.68 21.87 -25.40
N GLY A 102 -9.35 21.69 -25.41
CA GLY A 102 -8.39 22.80 -25.44
C GLY A 102 -8.48 23.78 -24.26
N VAL A 103 -9.09 23.38 -23.14
CA VAL A 103 -9.35 24.29 -22.01
C VAL A 103 -8.02 24.66 -21.33
N PRO A 104 -7.64 25.95 -21.28
CA PRO A 104 -6.41 26.40 -20.62
C PRO A 104 -6.54 26.23 -19.11
N ARG A 105 -5.55 25.58 -18.49
CA ARG A 105 -5.47 25.43 -17.04
C ARG A 105 -4.71 26.62 -16.45
N GLY A 106 -5.43 27.69 -16.12
CA GLY A 106 -4.96 28.78 -15.24
C GLY A 106 -5.13 28.44 -13.78
#